data_AF-A0A4U8UFZ5-F1
#
_entry.id   AF-A0A4U8UFZ5-F1
#
_cell.length_a   1.000
_cell.length_b   1.000
_cell.length_c   1.000
_cell.angle_alpha   90.00
_cell.angle_beta   90.00
_cell.angle_gamma   90.00
#
_symmetry.space_group_name_H-M   'P 1'
#
loop_
_entity.id
_entity.type
_entity.pdbx_description
1 polymer ?
#
loop_
_entity_poly.entity_id
_entity_poly.type
_entity_poly.pdbx_seq_one_letter_code
_entity_poly.pdbx_strand_id
1 'polypeptide(L)'
;MQHTKTNKINEDVESALESWDFDKAYTLYRDNITQDSSELKMDFCVFLHDIGKFDELLQFIKADSKNNSDALQCPQFWDNAKLNWGGGGIALTQTHIEADTATLYENFQLKQKINPNFLLNRFTAVDALTADIAFCIMQNYMKDTDNKIIRNYFLKNTLQYFYKADIAKQQDFFTPVSPPSFTIFLKLINEERSIGAAQCYRECIGHYRNILLQQCKDLSHLIPQITAKPHTEYKKFAICLYGILRGDYIATLEDIITNLAIPLNADVFLFTWDMQQVWPGLCGWTNWVMRMLEPTLHDEIPDEIAYHLNFHEFFPNTYKKLNTEYLAKLDKGDLESLQKKYPCFKHCEIVNQDSTDYEGKTRGGAYHFYYGIYRIIEMMKQYEVAHNITYDFIFTLRNDGDIKYHQNDREATLQELQECESNEIFDTLDIGASNISIYGPRDVMLSLASLYNFLTILPDRIFPDKCFNNHVVTFVYLTMCGVVKNRDSHIEQQYARGNKCQMGMSFPDIRQELQLDLNEITRLKMFNNHKIQSFTEAFEKIRDKHPFKDVERFIAKEVNLRKNERLKNIAWRWYVAEEENRYIPPQDLKPLFKVIKFMGKYFPNAKVRRQARRFTDFFNFLYKKVYGKHL
;
A
#
# COMPACT_ATOMS: atom_id res chain seq x y z
N MET A 1 46.89 -16.93 -6.50
CA MET A 1 46.36 -17.93 -5.54
C MET A 1 45.58 -17.29 -4.40
N GLN A 2 46.14 -16.34 -3.64
CA GLN A 2 45.39 -15.61 -2.60
C GLN A 2 44.14 -14.90 -3.15
N HIS A 3 44.26 -14.17 -4.26
CA HIS A 3 43.13 -13.48 -4.89
C HIS A 3 41.99 -14.42 -5.32
N THR A 4 42.32 -15.60 -5.83
CA THR A 4 41.35 -16.63 -6.24
C THR A 4 40.65 -17.28 -5.03
N LYS A 5 41.35 -17.36 -3.89
CA LYS A 5 40.79 -17.89 -2.64
C LYS A 5 39.85 -16.87 -1.96
N THR A 6 40.21 -15.59 -1.97
CA THR A 6 39.35 -14.50 -1.44
C THR A 6 38.05 -14.38 -2.24
N ASN A 7 38.11 -14.45 -3.59
CA ASN A 7 36.91 -14.39 -4.42
C ASN A 7 35.93 -15.52 -4.11
N LYS A 8 36.42 -16.75 -3.89
CA LYS A 8 35.57 -17.90 -3.54
C LYS A 8 34.90 -17.75 -2.18
N ILE A 9 35.61 -17.20 -1.18
CA ILE A 9 35.03 -16.97 0.16
C ILE A 9 33.92 -15.92 0.09
N ASN A 10 34.12 -14.85 -0.68
CA ASN A 10 33.10 -13.82 -0.87
C ASN A 10 31.86 -14.39 -1.56
N GLU A 11 32.02 -15.23 -2.60
CA GLU A 11 30.91 -15.95 -3.24
C GLU A 11 30.16 -16.87 -2.25
N ASP A 12 30.88 -17.60 -1.40
CA ASP A 12 30.28 -18.48 -0.39
C ASP A 12 29.50 -17.69 0.68
N VAL A 13 30.01 -16.51 1.09
CA VAL A 13 29.33 -15.59 2.01
C VAL A 13 28.10 -14.98 1.36
N GLU A 14 28.21 -14.49 0.12
CA GLU A 14 27.09 -13.93 -0.63
C GLU A 14 25.98 -14.97 -0.78
N SER A 15 26.32 -16.22 -1.11
CA SER A 15 25.36 -17.32 -1.17
C SER A 15 24.68 -17.60 0.18
N ALA A 16 25.43 -17.53 1.29
CA ALA A 16 24.85 -17.64 2.63
C ALA A 16 23.89 -16.47 2.94
N LEU A 17 24.25 -15.25 2.57
CA LEU A 17 23.40 -14.07 2.75
C LEU A 17 22.15 -14.12 1.86
N GLU A 18 22.24 -14.61 0.62
CA GLU A 18 21.11 -14.81 -0.29
C GLU A 18 20.11 -15.85 0.23
N SER A 19 20.61 -16.90 0.88
CA SER A 19 19.80 -17.92 1.58
C SER A 19 19.34 -17.48 2.98
N TRP A 20 19.66 -16.25 3.38
CA TRP A 20 19.43 -15.68 4.71
C TRP A 20 20.06 -16.50 5.85
N ASP A 21 21.10 -17.30 5.57
CA ASP A 21 21.84 -18.10 6.55
C ASP A 21 22.96 -17.27 7.21
N PHE A 22 22.55 -16.38 8.12
CA PHE A 22 23.46 -15.47 8.81
C PHE A 22 24.47 -16.16 9.72
N ASP A 23 24.13 -17.33 10.28
CA ASP A 23 25.06 -18.12 11.10
C ASP A 23 26.16 -18.76 10.25
N LYS A 24 25.81 -19.24 9.06
CA LYS A 24 26.79 -19.71 8.07
C LYS A 24 27.67 -18.55 7.59
N ALA A 25 27.09 -17.40 7.24
CA ALA A 25 27.85 -16.22 6.84
C ALA A 25 28.84 -15.79 7.95
N TYR A 26 28.38 -15.76 9.19
CA TYR A 26 29.21 -15.48 10.37
C TYR A 26 30.39 -16.46 10.48
N THR A 27 30.13 -17.75 10.35
CA THR A 27 31.15 -18.81 10.46
C THR A 27 32.18 -18.69 9.32
N LEU A 28 31.71 -18.45 8.09
CA LEU A 28 32.56 -18.25 6.93
C LEU A 28 33.50 -17.06 7.09
N TYR A 29 33.01 -15.92 7.59
CA TYR A 29 33.89 -14.79 7.91
C TYR A 29 34.90 -15.18 8.99
N ARG A 30 34.41 -15.69 10.13
CA ARG A 30 35.24 -15.97 11.31
C ARG A 30 36.39 -16.93 11.00
N ASP A 31 36.14 -17.99 10.24
CA ASP A 31 37.11 -19.04 9.95
C ASP A 31 38.15 -18.64 8.90
N ASN A 32 37.86 -17.61 8.10
CA ASN A 32 38.70 -17.19 6.97
C ASN A 32 39.42 -15.85 7.18
N ILE A 33 39.18 -15.15 8.29
CA ILE A 33 39.94 -13.94 8.65
C ILE A 33 41.39 -14.33 8.95
N THR A 34 42.28 -13.94 8.04
CA THR A 34 43.74 -14.01 8.23
C THR A 34 44.32 -12.65 8.59
N GLN A 35 45.53 -12.60 9.17
CA GLN A 35 46.19 -11.35 9.56
C GLN A 35 46.35 -10.36 8.39
N ASP A 36 46.51 -10.85 7.15
CA ASP A 36 46.86 -10.04 5.97
C ASP A 36 45.64 -9.57 5.13
N SER A 37 44.40 -9.96 5.46
CA SER A 37 43.21 -9.60 4.66
C SER A 37 42.43 -8.45 5.28
N SER A 38 42.85 -7.20 5.01
CA SER A 38 42.18 -6.00 5.50
C SER A 38 40.74 -5.85 4.98
N GLU A 39 40.47 -6.31 3.75
CA GLU A 39 39.15 -6.26 3.13
C GLU A 39 38.15 -7.20 3.82
N LEU A 40 38.50 -8.48 4.02
CA LEU A 40 37.61 -9.43 4.68
C LEU A 40 37.37 -9.09 6.16
N LYS A 41 38.38 -8.52 6.84
CA LYS A 41 38.22 -7.97 8.19
C LYS A 41 37.21 -6.82 8.22
N MET A 42 37.25 -5.93 7.23
CA MET A 42 36.31 -4.83 7.11
C MET A 42 34.89 -5.34 6.90
N ASP A 43 34.70 -6.24 5.93
CA ASP A 43 33.39 -6.79 5.62
C ASP A 43 32.79 -7.54 6.81
N PHE A 44 33.61 -8.24 7.59
CA PHE A 44 33.16 -8.84 8.83
C PHE A 44 32.73 -7.82 9.89
N CYS A 45 33.47 -6.73 10.07
CA CYS A 45 33.06 -5.65 10.98
C CYS A 45 31.73 -5.02 10.57
N VAL A 46 31.55 -4.74 9.27
CA VAL A 46 30.29 -4.24 8.71
C VAL A 46 29.17 -5.25 8.96
N PHE A 47 29.43 -6.52 8.68
CA PHE A 47 28.47 -7.59 8.91
C PHE A 47 28.05 -7.68 10.38
N LEU A 48 28.99 -7.73 11.33
CA LEU A 48 28.70 -7.76 12.77
C LEU A 48 27.91 -6.54 13.23
N HIS A 49 28.23 -5.36 12.71
CA HIS A 49 27.45 -4.15 12.96
C HIS A 49 26.02 -4.32 12.46
N ASP A 50 25.85 -4.75 11.21
CA ASP A 50 24.54 -4.84 10.56
C ASP A 50 23.63 -5.88 11.22
N ILE A 51 24.18 -7.01 11.69
CA ILE A 51 23.42 -8.00 12.47
C ILE A 51 23.32 -7.68 13.96
N GLY A 52 23.84 -6.52 14.40
CA GLY A 52 23.70 -6.04 15.77
C GLY A 52 24.49 -6.84 16.82
N LYS A 53 25.62 -7.47 16.45
CA LYS A 53 26.51 -8.20 17.36
C LYS A 53 27.60 -7.27 17.93
N PHE A 54 27.17 -6.25 18.67
CA PHE A 54 28.04 -5.16 19.13
C PHE A 54 29.11 -5.59 20.13
N ASP A 55 28.80 -6.54 21.03
CA ASP A 55 29.78 -7.08 21.97
C ASP A 55 30.95 -7.77 21.24
N GLU A 56 30.63 -8.62 20.27
CA GLU A 56 31.61 -9.35 19.46
C GLU A 56 32.40 -8.40 18.55
N LEU A 57 31.73 -7.42 17.94
CA LEU A 57 32.38 -6.37 17.16
C LEU A 57 33.43 -5.66 18.02
N LEU A 58 33.06 -5.17 19.20
CA LEU A 58 33.98 -4.45 20.09
C LEU A 58 35.16 -5.32 20.55
N GLN A 59 34.92 -6.61 20.83
CA GLN A 59 35.99 -7.55 21.16
C GLN A 59 36.95 -7.74 19.98
N PHE A 60 36.42 -7.90 18.77
CA PHE A 60 37.21 -8.07 17.56
C PHE A 60 38.11 -6.86 17.30
N ILE A 61 37.55 -5.64 17.42
CA ILE A 61 38.29 -4.38 17.30
C ILE A 61 39.42 -4.29 18.33
N LYS A 62 39.12 -4.56 19.62
CA LYS A 62 40.11 -4.52 20.71
C LYS A 62 41.24 -5.53 20.51
N ALA A 63 40.94 -6.68 19.91
CA ALA A 63 41.94 -7.71 19.63
C ALA A 63 42.91 -7.29 18.51
N ASP A 64 42.41 -6.57 17.50
CA ASP A 64 43.20 -6.08 16.36
C ASP A 64 43.96 -4.77 16.69
N SER A 65 43.43 -3.93 17.58
CA SER A 65 44.01 -2.63 17.99
C SER A 65 45.20 -2.71 18.95
N LYS A 66 45.80 -3.90 19.18
CA LYS A 66 46.82 -4.19 20.21
C LYS A 66 48.16 -3.41 20.10
N ASN A 67 48.26 -2.38 19.27
CA ASN A 67 49.52 -1.67 19.01
C ASN A 67 49.56 -0.15 19.28
N ASN A 68 48.58 0.50 19.92
CA ASN A 68 48.82 1.87 20.45
C ASN A 68 47.77 2.32 21.48
N SER A 69 48.26 2.63 22.69
CA SER A 69 47.70 3.47 23.80
C SER A 69 46.22 3.32 24.22
N ASP A 70 45.92 3.70 25.47
CA ASP A 70 44.63 3.55 26.16
C ASP A 70 43.41 4.26 25.51
N ALA A 71 43.58 4.86 24.35
CA ALA A 71 42.49 5.36 23.52
C ALA A 71 42.20 4.31 22.43
N LEU A 72 41.00 3.73 22.41
CA LEU A 72 40.50 2.94 21.28
C LEU A 72 40.61 3.75 19.98
N GLN A 73 41.73 3.62 19.27
CA GLN A 73 41.90 4.19 17.95
C GLN A 73 41.29 3.21 16.96
N CYS A 74 40.43 3.74 16.10
CA CYS A 74 39.86 3.03 14.95
C CYS A 74 41.04 2.46 14.12
N PRO A 75 41.22 1.13 13.94
CA PRO A 75 42.17 0.58 12.98
C PRO A 75 42.20 1.35 11.66
N GLN A 76 43.38 1.54 11.06
CA GLN A 76 43.55 2.38 9.86
C GLN A 76 42.67 1.97 8.68
N PHE A 77 42.28 0.69 8.59
CA PHE A 77 41.38 0.18 7.56
C PHE A 77 39.90 0.51 7.81
N TRP A 78 39.56 1.08 8.97
CA TRP A 78 38.21 1.26 9.51
C TRP A 78 37.59 2.64 9.24
N ASP A 79 38.34 3.56 8.63
CA ASP A 79 37.82 4.80 8.05
C ASP A 79 37.07 4.50 6.73
N ASN A 80 35.93 3.81 6.85
CA ASN A 80 35.06 3.46 5.74
C ASN A 80 33.75 4.26 5.86
N ALA A 81 33.39 4.95 4.77
CA ALA A 81 32.14 5.67 4.61
C ALA A 81 30.89 4.81 4.92
N LYS A 82 30.98 3.47 4.83
CA LYS A 82 29.88 2.52 5.08
C LYS A 82 29.45 2.44 6.56
N LEU A 83 30.39 2.48 7.52
CA LEU A 83 30.04 2.46 8.94
C LEU A 83 29.79 3.87 9.50
N ASN A 84 30.43 4.89 8.92
CA ASN A 84 30.28 6.30 9.30
C ASN A 84 30.45 6.53 10.83
N TRP A 85 31.32 5.73 11.44
CA TRP A 85 31.70 5.84 12.84
C TRP A 85 32.96 6.70 12.94
N GLY A 86 32.80 8.00 13.12
CA GLY A 86 33.92 8.82 13.60
C GLY A 86 34.35 8.41 15.02
N GLY A 87 35.29 9.14 15.64
CA GLY A 87 35.81 8.83 16.99
C GLY A 87 34.76 8.71 18.11
N GLY A 88 33.52 9.13 17.91
CA GLY A 88 32.40 8.96 18.85
C GLY A 88 31.56 7.68 18.66
N GLY A 89 31.70 6.93 17.57
CA GLY A 89 30.88 5.75 17.27
C GLY A 89 31.15 4.57 18.21
N ILE A 90 32.41 4.37 18.60
CA ILE A 90 32.82 3.33 19.55
C ILE A 90 32.27 3.64 20.95
N ALA A 91 32.40 4.89 21.40
CA ALA A 91 31.89 5.33 22.69
C ALA A 91 30.36 5.19 22.78
N LEU A 92 29.65 5.61 21.72
CA LEU A 92 28.20 5.46 21.61
C LEU A 92 27.77 3.98 21.65
N THR A 93 28.49 3.11 20.94
CA THR A 93 28.24 1.66 20.94
C THR A 93 28.43 1.07 22.33
N GLN A 94 29.47 1.49 23.04
CA GLN A 94 29.72 1.06 24.40
C GLN A 94 28.61 1.53 25.36
N THR A 95 28.14 2.78 25.21
CA THR A 95 26.96 3.26 25.95
C THR A 95 25.70 2.44 25.65
N HIS A 96 25.49 2.03 24.40
CA HIS A 96 24.36 1.16 24.05
C HIS A 96 24.48 -0.25 24.66
N ILE A 97 25.68 -0.82 24.72
CA ILE A 97 25.93 -2.13 25.35
C ILE A 97 25.59 -2.09 26.85
N GLU A 98 25.95 -1.00 27.52
CA GLU A 98 25.76 -0.81 28.96
C GLU A 98 24.31 -0.46 29.33
N ALA A 99 23.50 0.01 28.39
CA ALA A 99 22.11 0.39 28.61
C ALA A 99 21.17 -0.83 28.75
N ASP A 100 20.15 -0.68 29.60
CA ASP A 100 19.06 -1.65 29.67
C ASP A 100 18.11 -1.55 28.46
N THR A 101 17.33 -2.60 28.23
CA THR A 101 16.46 -2.72 27.05
C THR A 101 15.37 -1.63 26.97
N ALA A 102 14.85 -1.16 28.12
CA ALA A 102 13.83 -0.11 28.12
C ALA A 102 14.43 1.25 27.74
N THR A 103 15.59 1.59 28.30
CA THR A 103 16.36 2.79 27.93
C THR A 103 16.72 2.80 26.44
N LEU A 104 17.16 1.66 25.90
CA LEU A 104 17.46 1.53 24.47
C LEU A 104 16.22 1.74 23.60
N TYR A 105 15.07 1.20 23.99
CA TYR A 105 13.83 1.36 23.25
C TYR A 105 13.31 2.79 23.29
N GLU A 106 13.35 3.46 24.44
CA GLU A 106 13.00 4.88 24.56
C GLU A 106 13.88 5.75 23.66
N ASN A 107 15.20 5.54 23.71
CA ASN A 107 16.13 6.25 22.84
C ASN A 107 15.86 5.99 21.35
N PHE A 108 15.47 4.76 20.98
CA PHE A 108 15.09 4.42 19.61
C PHE A 108 13.82 5.17 19.19
N GLN A 109 12.80 5.23 20.05
CA GLN A 109 11.57 5.99 19.81
C GLN A 109 11.85 7.49 19.67
N LEU A 110 12.85 8.01 20.39
CA LEU A 110 13.35 9.39 20.26
C LEU A 110 14.24 9.61 19.02
N LYS A 111 14.29 8.65 18.09
CA LYS A 111 15.06 8.69 16.83
C LYS A 111 16.56 8.87 17.03
N GLN A 112 17.09 8.39 18.17
CA GLN A 112 18.54 8.30 18.34
C GLN A 112 19.12 7.20 17.45
N LYS A 113 20.42 7.29 17.14
CA LYS A 113 21.11 6.36 16.23
C LYS A 113 21.37 5.01 16.90
N ILE A 114 20.31 4.23 17.11
CA ILE A 114 20.39 2.86 17.63
C ILE A 114 20.23 1.88 16.47
N ASN A 115 21.13 0.89 16.42
CA ASN A 115 21.00 -0.18 15.45
C ASN A 115 19.80 -1.06 15.82
N PRO A 116 18.83 -1.24 14.92
CA PRO A 116 17.60 -1.98 15.20
C PRO A 116 17.83 -3.48 15.43
N ASN A 117 18.85 -4.08 14.83
CA ASN A 117 19.19 -5.49 15.06
C ASN A 117 19.87 -5.70 16.41
N PHE A 118 20.64 -4.72 16.88
CA PHE A 118 21.14 -4.76 18.26
C PHE A 118 19.96 -4.72 19.24
N LEU A 119 18.99 -3.83 19.02
CA LEU A 119 17.77 -3.75 19.83
C LEU A 119 16.96 -5.05 19.78
N LEU A 120 16.76 -5.65 18.59
CA LEU A 120 16.13 -6.95 18.42
C LEU A 120 16.84 -8.05 19.23
N ASN A 121 18.16 -8.15 19.11
CA ASN A 121 18.96 -9.13 19.84
C ASN A 121 18.81 -8.96 21.36
N ARG A 122 18.74 -7.72 21.86
CA ARG A 122 18.54 -7.44 23.29
C ARG A 122 17.15 -7.86 23.77
N PHE A 123 16.10 -7.56 23.02
CA PHE A 123 14.74 -7.96 23.36
C PHE A 123 14.53 -9.48 23.33
N THR A 124 15.09 -10.14 22.33
CA THR A 124 14.98 -11.61 22.18
C THR A 124 15.77 -12.35 23.26
N ALA A 125 16.96 -11.85 23.64
CA ALA A 125 17.79 -12.46 24.68
C ALA A 125 17.13 -12.49 26.07
N VAL A 126 16.21 -11.56 26.36
CA VAL A 126 15.48 -11.48 27.64
C VAL A 126 14.01 -11.90 27.52
N ASP A 127 13.61 -12.51 26.39
CA ASP A 127 12.23 -12.92 26.08
C ASP A 127 11.17 -11.80 26.24
N ALA A 128 11.57 -10.55 25.97
CA ALA A 128 10.71 -9.36 26.12
C ALA A 128 10.24 -8.77 24.79
N LEU A 129 10.58 -9.37 23.65
CA LEU A 129 10.08 -8.90 22.36
C LEU A 129 8.57 -9.17 22.27
N THR A 130 7.78 -8.10 22.09
CA THR A 130 6.34 -8.15 21.81
C THR A 130 6.07 -7.80 20.35
N ALA A 131 4.89 -8.17 19.84
CA ALA A 131 4.50 -7.87 18.47
C ALA A 131 4.50 -6.36 18.18
N ASP A 132 4.00 -5.54 19.12
CA ASP A 132 3.98 -4.08 19.00
C ASP A 132 5.39 -3.48 18.88
N ILE A 133 6.35 -3.99 19.66
CA ILE A 133 7.75 -3.54 19.60
C ILE A 133 8.36 -3.93 18.24
N ALA A 134 8.15 -5.17 17.79
CA ALA A 134 8.65 -5.64 16.50
C ALA A 134 8.09 -4.80 15.34
N PHE A 135 6.78 -4.55 15.34
CA PHE A 135 6.14 -3.72 14.32
C PHE A 135 6.56 -2.25 14.40
N CYS A 136 6.80 -1.72 15.60
CA CYS A 136 7.32 -0.36 15.79
C CYS A 136 8.72 -0.20 15.16
N ILE A 137 9.63 -1.15 15.40
CA ILE A 137 10.97 -1.13 14.80
C ILE A 137 10.87 -1.28 13.27
N MET A 138 10.02 -2.18 12.79
CA MET A 138 9.80 -2.40 11.36
C MET A 138 9.30 -1.13 10.66
N GLN A 139 8.25 -0.50 11.20
CA GLN A 139 7.60 0.66 10.58
C GLN A 139 8.49 1.91 10.61
N ASN A 140 9.27 2.11 11.67
CA ASN A 140 10.10 3.30 11.84
C ASN A 140 11.49 3.20 11.19
N TYR A 141 11.91 1.99 10.77
CA TYR A 141 13.26 1.78 10.24
C TYR A 141 13.31 0.83 9.04
N MET A 142 12.79 -0.39 9.19
CA MET A 142 13.01 -1.45 8.18
C MET A 142 12.33 -1.17 6.84
N LYS A 143 11.22 -0.43 6.86
CA LYS A 143 10.51 -0.06 5.64
C LYS A 143 11.36 0.80 4.70
N ASP A 144 12.19 1.68 5.26
CA ASP A 144 12.89 2.73 4.51
C ASP A 144 14.43 2.49 4.47
N THR A 145 14.91 1.36 4.97
CA THR A 145 16.36 1.05 4.95
C THR A 145 16.79 0.43 3.61
N ASP A 146 17.85 0.99 3.03
CA ASP A 146 18.50 0.42 1.84
C ASP A 146 19.46 -0.74 2.19
N ASN A 147 19.76 -0.93 3.49
CA ASN A 147 20.64 -2.01 3.92
C ASN A 147 19.89 -3.34 4.03
N LYS A 148 20.02 -4.17 2.98
CA LYS A 148 19.40 -5.50 2.89
C LYS A 148 19.83 -6.45 4.01
N ILE A 149 21.07 -6.42 4.47
CA ILE A 149 21.53 -7.31 5.56
C ILE A 149 20.78 -6.95 6.85
N ILE A 150 20.69 -5.65 7.17
CA ILE A 150 19.95 -5.18 8.35
C ILE A 150 18.49 -5.64 8.27
N ARG A 151 17.83 -5.39 7.15
CA ARG A 151 16.42 -5.75 6.93
C ARG A 151 16.18 -7.26 7.00
N ASN A 152 16.98 -8.04 6.28
CA ASN A 152 16.78 -9.48 6.15
C ASN A 152 17.06 -10.21 7.47
N TYR A 153 18.08 -9.78 8.21
CA TYR A 153 18.37 -10.30 9.55
C TYR A 153 17.22 -10.00 10.50
N PHE A 154 16.71 -8.76 10.49
CA PHE A 154 15.58 -8.36 11.34
C PHE A 154 14.35 -9.24 11.08
N LEU A 155 13.94 -9.36 9.81
CA LEU A 155 12.74 -10.10 9.40
C LEU A 155 12.87 -11.59 9.78
N LYS A 156 13.98 -12.24 9.44
CA LYS A 156 14.21 -13.66 9.75
C LYS A 156 14.18 -13.94 11.26
N ASN A 157 14.93 -13.18 12.05
CA ASN A 157 15.05 -13.43 13.49
C ASN A 157 13.77 -13.09 14.25
N THR A 158 13.05 -12.05 13.84
CA THR A 158 11.72 -11.73 14.37
C THR A 158 10.76 -12.90 14.18
N LEU A 159 10.70 -13.45 12.96
CA LEU A 159 9.83 -14.58 12.64
C LEU A 159 10.19 -15.82 13.46
N GLN A 160 11.48 -16.16 13.52
CA GLN A 160 11.97 -17.32 14.28
C GLN A 160 11.69 -17.21 15.78
N TYR A 161 11.78 -16.00 16.35
CA TYR A 161 11.42 -15.76 17.74
C TYR A 161 9.93 -16.05 17.98
N PHE A 162 9.04 -15.48 17.17
CA PHE A 162 7.60 -15.69 17.37
C PHE A 162 7.16 -17.13 17.09
N TYR A 163 7.79 -17.86 16.17
CA TYR A 163 7.52 -19.30 16.00
C TYR A 163 7.76 -20.14 17.23
N LYS A 164 8.79 -19.79 18.01
CA LYS A 164 9.18 -20.53 19.22
C LYS A 164 8.50 -20.00 20.48
N ALA A 165 7.80 -18.88 20.38
CA ALA A 165 7.10 -18.26 21.50
C ALA A 165 5.85 -19.07 21.89
N ASP A 166 5.28 -18.75 23.05
CA ASP A 166 4.00 -19.31 23.49
C ASP A 166 2.84 -18.93 22.56
N ILE A 167 1.70 -19.62 22.72
CA ILE A 167 0.51 -19.45 21.87
C ILE A 167 -0.01 -18.02 21.89
N ALA A 168 0.06 -17.32 23.02
CA ALA A 168 -0.45 -15.95 23.11
C ALA A 168 0.45 -14.98 22.31
N LYS A 169 1.77 -15.03 22.51
CA LYS A 169 2.73 -14.24 21.72
C LYS A 169 2.65 -14.55 20.22
N GLN A 170 2.43 -15.81 19.85
CA GLN A 170 2.18 -16.20 18.45
C GLN A 170 0.92 -15.51 17.90
N GLN A 171 -0.20 -15.61 18.61
CA GLN A 171 -1.46 -14.99 18.18
C GLN A 171 -1.34 -13.47 18.04
N ASP A 172 -0.64 -12.81 18.96
CA ASP A 172 -0.42 -11.36 18.92
C ASP A 172 0.37 -10.93 17.68
N PHE A 173 1.37 -11.72 17.27
CA PHE A 173 2.20 -11.39 16.11
C PHE A 173 1.54 -11.75 14.78
N PHE A 174 0.99 -12.96 14.64
CA PHE A 174 0.42 -13.45 13.38
C PHE A 174 -1.00 -12.95 13.12
N THR A 175 -1.77 -12.68 14.17
CA THR A 175 -3.15 -12.19 14.07
C THR A 175 -3.35 -10.87 14.84
N PRO A 176 -2.53 -9.84 14.59
CA PRO A 176 -2.51 -8.64 15.42
C PRO A 176 -3.84 -7.90 15.41
N VAL A 177 -4.07 -7.10 16.45
CA VAL A 177 -5.22 -6.19 16.54
C VAL A 177 -5.22 -5.18 15.38
N SER A 178 -4.04 -4.78 14.90
CA SER A 178 -3.83 -4.01 13.67
C SER A 178 -3.32 -4.91 12.53
N PRO A 179 -4.22 -5.50 11.70
CA PRO A 179 -3.82 -6.39 10.61
C PRO A 179 -2.78 -5.85 9.63
N PRO A 180 -2.79 -4.54 9.26
CA PRO A 180 -1.83 -4.02 8.29
C PRO A 180 -0.36 -4.19 8.69
N SER A 181 -0.04 -4.26 10.00
CA SER A 181 1.35 -4.42 10.44
C SER A 181 1.93 -5.77 9.98
N PHE A 182 1.14 -6.83 10.05
CA PHE A 182 1.57 -8.15 9.61
C PHE A 182 1.62 -8.26 8.07
N THR A 183 0.69 -7.63 7.35
CA THR A 183 0.74 -7.60 5.88
C THR A 183 1.95 -6.84 5.35
N ILE A 184 2.33 -5.73 6.00
CA ILE A 184 3.57 -5.01 5.69
C ILE A 184 4.80 -5.86 5.98
N PHE A 185 4.82 -6.60 7.10
CA PHE A 185 5.92 -7.52 7.42
C PHE A 185 6.11 -8.58 6.32
N LEU A 186 5.01 -9.19 5.85
CA LEU A 186 5.03 -10.14 4.74
C LEU A 186 5.47 -9.50 3.42
N LYS A 187 5.02 -8.27 3.15
CA LYS A 187 5.40 -7.51 1.95
C LYS A 187 6.91 -7.30 1.88
N LEU A 188 7.53 -6.87 2.99
CA LEU A 188 8.98 -6.65 3.06
C LEU A 188 9.78 -7.94 2.79
N ILE A 189 9.27 -9.10 3.24
CA ILE A 189 9.90 -10.39 2.90
C ILE A 189 9.76 -10.65 1.38
N ASN A 190 8.58 -10.45 0.81
CA ASN A 190 8.34 -10.73 -0.62
C ASN A 190 9.17 -9.83 -1.56
N GLU A 191 9.43 -8.59 -1.17
CA GLU A 191 10.20 -7.59 -1.96
C GLU A 191 11.68 -7.95 -2.16
N GLU A 192 12.27 -8.77 -1.28
CA GLU A 192 13.70 -9.10 -1.32
C GLU A 192 14.11 -10.04 -2.47
N ARG A 193 13.14 -10.78 -3.03
CA ARG A 193 13.31 -11.68 -4.20
C ARG A 193 14.52 -12.64 -4.12
N SER A 194 14.96 -13.02 -2.91
CA SER A 194 16.04 -14.00 -2.69
C SER A 194 15.51 -15.40 -2.36
N ILE A 195 16.37 -16.41 -2.42
CA ILE A 195 16.02 -17.80 -2.05
C ILE A 195 15.61 -17.87 -0.57
N GLY A 196 16.36 -17.18 0.31
CA GLY A 196 16.08 -17.10 1.73
C GLY A 196 14.75 -16.42 2.03
N ALA A 197 14.46 -15.32 1.33
CA ALA A 197 13.18 -14.61 1.43
C ALA A 197 12.01 -15.50 1.01
N ALA A 198 12.13 -16.20 -0.13
CA ALA A 198 11.10 -17.10 -0.63
C ALA A 198 10.81 -18.26 0.35
N GLN A 199 11.86 -18.83 0.96
CA GLN A 199 11.69 -19.85 2.00
C GLN A 199 11.01 -19.27 3.24
N CYS A 200 11.49 -18.13 3.74
CA CYS A 200 10.95 -17.45 4.92
C CYS A 200 9.47 -17.10 4.74
N TYR A 201 9.09 -16.60 3.57
CA TYR A 201 7.71 -16.29 3.21
C TYR A 201 6.81 -17.54 3.26
N ARG A 202 7.25 -18.64 2.62
CA ARG A 202 6.49 -19.90 2.61
C ARG A 202 6.27 -20.46 4.00
N GLU A 203 7.31 -20.45 4.84
CA GLU A 203 7.20 -20.85 6.24
C GLU A 203 6.19 -19.96 6.97
N CYS A 204 6.27 -18.64 6.79
CA CYS A 204 5.41 -17.65 7.47
C CYS A 204 3.94 -17.84 7.12
N ILE A 205 3.63 -17.94 5.82
CA ILE A 205 2.27 -18.18 5.34
C ILE A 205 1.75 -19.55 5.79
N GLY A 206 2.59 -20.58 5.78
CA GLY A 206 2.21 -21.92 6.26
C GLY A 206 1.82 -21.91 7.74
N HIS A 207 2.63 -21.27 8.59
CA HIS A 207 2.33 -21.13 10.02
C HIS A 207 1.09 -20.28 10.27
N TYR A 208 0.99 -19.15 9.57
CA TYR A 208 -0.16 -18.25 9.66
C TYR A 208 -1.47 -18.95 9.29
N ARG A 209 -1.47 -19.70 8.18
CA ARG A 209 -2.61 -20.50 7.75
C ARG A 209 -3.05 -21.49 8.84
N ASN A 210 -2.11 -22.18 9.47
CA ASN A 210 -2.43 -23.13 10.54
C ASN A 210 -3.11 -22.45 11.73
N ILE A 211 -2.64 -21.27 12.14
CA ILE A 211 -3.29 -20.46 13.19
C ILE A 211 -4.72 -20.10 12.79
N LEU A 212 -4.92 -19.61 11.56
CA LEU A 212 -6.24 -19.21 11.07
C LEU A 212 -7.22 -20.39 11.00
N LEU A 213 -6.78 -21.54 10.49
CA LEU A 213 -7.59 -22.76 10.43
C LEU A 213 -7.95 -23.26 11.83
N GLN A 214 -7.05 -23.14 12.80
CA GLN A 214 -7.33 -23.48 14.19
C GLN A 214 -8.37 -22.53 14.82
N GLN A 215 -8.31 -21.23 14.52
CA GLN A 215 -9.30 -20.24 14.95
C GLN A 215 -10.67 -20.49 14.31
N CYS A 216 -10.70 -21.02 13.07
CA CYS A 216 -11.91 -21.33 12.32
C CYS A 216 -12.21 -22.84 12.24
N LYS A 217 -11.76 -23.63 13.22
CA LYS A 217 -11.81 -25.11 13.14
C LYS A 217 -13.22 -25.65 12.84
N ASP A 218 -14.24 -25.03 13.41
CA ASP A 218 -15.65 -25.44 13.26
C ASP A 218 -16.18 -25.16 11.84
N LEU A 219 -15.54 -24.24 11.10
CA LEU A 219 -15.88 -23.87 9.73
C LEU A 219 -14.90 -24.43 8.69
N SER A 220 -13.85 -25.14 9.12
CA SER A 220 -12.78 -25.63 8.24
C SER A 220 -13.27 -26.49 7.07
N HIS A 221 -14.35 -27.25 7.27
CA HIS A 221 -15.00 -28.06 6.25
C HIS A 221 -15.64 -27.27 5.10
N LEU A 222 -15.80 -25.95 5.26
CA LEU A 222 -16.39 -25.03 4.26
C LEU A 222 -15.32 -24.20 3.56
N ILE A 223 -14.05 -24.35 3.94
CA ILE A 223 -12.92 -23.64 3.35
C ILE A 223 -12.32 -24.54 2.27
N PRO A 224 -12.39 -24.16 0.98
CA PRO A 224 -11.76 -24.92 -0.10
C PRO A 224 -10.28 -25.14 0.17
N GLN A 225 -9.75 -26.31 -0.17
CA GLN A 225 -8.34 -26.61 -0.02
C GLN A 225 -7.67 -26.61 -1.39
N ILE A 226 -6.92 -25.55 -1.68
CA ILE A 226 -6.10 -25.41 -2.87
C ILE A 226 -4.81 -26.16 -2.62
N THR A 227 -4.51 -27.12 -3.48
CA THR A 227 -3.24 -27.82 -3.51
C THR A 227 -2.46 -27.39 -4.74
N ALA A 228 -1.15 -27.18 -4.59
CA ALA A 228 -0.28 -26.93 -5.72
C ALA A 228 -0.38 -28.06 -6.75
N LYS A 229 -0.58 -27.70 -8.02
CA LYS A 229 -0.59 -28.60 -9.17
C LYS A 229 0.56 -28.20 -10.09
N PRO A 230 1.19 -29.15 -10.80
CA PRO A 230 2.16 -28.82 -11.83
C PRO A 230 1.53 -27.85 -12.84
N HIS A 231 2.17 -26.71 -13.03
CA HIS A 231 1.69 -25.71 -13.97
C HIS A 231 1.92 -26.20 -15.40
N THR A 232 0.85 -26.17 -16.20
CA THR A 232 0.91 -26.18 -17.66
C THR A 232 0.38 -24.84 -18.14
N GLU A 233 1.01 -24.29 -19.18
CA GLU A 233 0.66 -23.05 -19.86
C GLU A 233 -0.85 -22.75 -19.83
N TYR A 234 -1.22 -21.57 -19.31
CA TYR A 234 -2.59 -21.06 -19.28
C TYR A 234 -3.03 -20.68 -20.69
N LYS A 235 -4.13 -21.27 -21.18
CA LYS A 235 -4.60 -21.10 -22.56
C LYS A 235 -5.97 -20.46 -22.66
N LYS A 236 -6.85 -20.72 -21.68
CA LYS A 236 -8.22 -20.22 -21.66
C LYS A 236 -8.39 -19.22 -20.53
N PHE A 237 -8.62 -17.98 -20.92
CA PHE A 237 -8.80 -16.87 -20.00
C PHE A 237 -10.27 -16.46 -19.94
N ALA A 238 -10.77 -16.16 -18.74
CA ALA A 238 -12.06 -15.51 -18.55
C ALA A 238 -11.87 -14.15 -17.87
N ILE A 239 -12.60 -13.15 -18.33
CA ILE A 239 -12.68 -11.81 -17.71
C ILE A 239 -14.09 -11.63 -17.17
N CYS A 240 -14.18 -11.64 -15.84
CA CYS A 240 -15.41 -11.54 -15.07
C CYS A 240 -15.58 -10.11 -14.55
N LEU A 241 -16.45 -9.35 -15.21
CA LEU A 241 -16.77 -7.96 -14.87
C LEU A 241 -17.97 -7.90 -13.92
N TYR A 242 -17.85 -7.14 -12.84
CA TYR A 242 -18.92 -6.95 -11.86
C TYR A 242 -19.06 -5.50 -11.40
N GLY A 243 -20.28 -5.14 -10.97
CA GLY A 243 -20.56 -3.86 -10.32
C GLY A 243 -21.61 -3.02 -11.04
N ILE A 244 -21.82 -1.80 -10.54
CA ILE A 244 -22.74 -0.84 -11.16
C ILE A 244 -22.04 -0.11 -12.32
N LEU A 245 -22.69 -0.03 -13.48
CA LEU A 245 -22.18 0.76 -14.60
C LEU A 245 -22.30 2.25 -14.29
N ARG A 246 -21.32 3.05 -14.74
CA ARG A 246 -21.20 4.47 -14.41
C ARG A 246 -20.79 5.30 -15.61
N GLY A 247 -21.31 6.53 -15.71
CA GLY A 247 -20.90 7.52 -16.72
C GLY A 247 -20.78 6.92 -18.13
N ASP A 248 -19.63 7.09 -18.79
CA ASP A 248 -19.35 6.44 -20.08
C ASP A 248 -18.85 5.01 -19.90
N TYR A 249 -19.75 4.15 -19.42
CA TYR A 249 -19.46 2.74 -19.17
C TYR A 249 -19.17 1.98 -20.46
N ILE A 250 -19.69 2.42 -21.61
CA ILE A 250 -19.42 1.78 -22.91
C ILE A 250 -17.96 1.94 -23.29
N ALA A 251 -17.41 3.16 -23.20
CA ALA A 251 -16.00 3.38 -23.47
C ALA A 251 -15.08 2.59 -22.52
N THR A 252 -15.44 2.44 -21.24
CA THR A 252 -14.68 1.61 -20.30
C THR A 252 -14.78 0.11 -20.62
N LEU A 253 -15.96 -0.41 -20.97
CA LEU A 253 -16.09 -1.82 -21.36
C LEU A 253 -15.33 -2.11 -22.67
N GLU A 254 -15.36 -1.18 -23.63
CA GLU A 254 -14.56 -1.28 -24.86
C GLU A 254 -13.05 -1.27 -24.58
N ASP A 255 -12.60 -0.43 -23.65
CA ASP A 255 -11.21 -0.40 -23.21
C ASP A 255 -10.77 -1.76 -22.64
N ILE A 256 -11.57 -2.35 -21.75
CA ILE A 256 -11.29 -3.69 -21.20
C ILE A 256 -11.23 -4.75 -22.31
N ILE A 257 -12.20 -4.74 -23.22
CA ILE A 257 -12.24 -5.73 -24.31
C ILE A 257 -11.03 -5.58 -25.23
N THR A 258 -10.72 -4.36 -25.66
CA THR A 258 -9.69 -4.10 -26.66
C THR A 258 -8.28 -4.19 -26.09
N ASN A 259 -8.06 -3.74 -24.86
CA ASN A 259 -6.75 -3.69 -24.24
C ASN A 259 -6.41 -4.92 -23.42
N LEU A 260 -7.38 -5.76 -23.04
CA LEU A 260 -7.13 -6.98 -22.24
C LEU A 260 -7.71 -8.24 -22.87
N ALA A 261 -9.02 -8.26 -23.20
CA ALA A 261 -9.67 -9.48 -23.66
C ALA A 261 -9.13 -9.99 -25.00
N ILE A 262 -9.01 -9.11 -25.99
CA ILE A 262 -8.51 -9.46 -27.32
C ILE A 262 -7.04 -9.95 -27.26
N PRO A 263 -6.10 -9.23 -26.60
CA PRO A 263 -4.72 -9.70 -26.45
C PRO A 263 -4.59 -11.07 -25.78
N LEU A 264 -5.45 -11.39 -24.81
CA LEU A 264 -5.45 -12.68 -24.11
C LEU A 264 -6.25 -13.77 -24.81
N ASN A 265 -6.96 -13.46 -25.90
CA ASN A 265 -7.99 -14.32 -26.46
C ASN A 265 -8.97 -14.82 -25.37
N ALA A 266 -9.39 -13.90 -24.50
CA ALA A 266 -10.23 -14.19 -23.34
C ALA A 266 -11.72 -14.02 -23.65
N ASP A 267 -12.56 -14.81 -22.97
CA ASP A 267 -14.01 -14.60 -22.96
C ASP A 267 -14.39 -13.59 -21.88
N VAL A 268 -15.30 -12.68 -22.21
CA VAL A 268 -15.79 -11.62 -21.31
C VAL A 268 -17.20 -11.93 -20.84
N PHE A 269 -17.39 -11.73 -19.54
CA PHE A 269 -18.63 -11.93 -18.81
C PHE A 269 -18.94 -10.65 -18.04
N LEU A 270 -20.21 -10.21 -18.05
CA LEU A 270 -20.65 -9.04 -17.29
C LEU A 270 -21.83 -9.37 -16.36
N PHE A 271 -21.68 -9.08 -15.08
CA PHE A 271 -22.77 -9.01 -14.11
C PHE A 271 -22.96 -7.56 -13.70
N THR A 272 -24.17 -7.03 -13.84
CA THR A 272 -24.49 -5.67 -13.45
C THR A 272 -25.93 -5.50 -12.96
N TRP A 273 -26.20 -4.31 -12.42
CA TRP A 273 -27.53 -3.93 -11.96
C TRP A 273 -28.34 -3.29 -13.08
N ASP A 274 -29.66 -3.27 -12.94
CA ASP A 274 -30.58 -2.66 -13.90
C ASP A 274 -30.59 -1.13 -13.89
N MET A 275 -29.86 -0.53 -12.94
CA MET A 275 -29.62 0.89 -12.82
C MET A 275 -28.15 1.21 -13.06
N GLN A 276 -27.88 2.30 -13.77
CA GLN A 276 -26.57 2.89 -13.95
C GLN A 276 -26.45 4.19 -13.14
N GLN A 277 -25.24 4.49 -12.65
CA GLN A 277 -24.93 5.75 -12.00
C GLN A 277 -24.52 6.79 -13.04
N VAL A 278 -25.41 7.75 -13.27
CA VAL A 278 -25.10 8.92 -14.09
C VAL A 278 -24.19 9.88 -13.32
N TRP A 279 -24.40 9.94 -12.00
CA TRP A 279 -23.52 10.61 -11.04
C TRP A 279 -23.47 9.78 -9.74
N PRO A 280 -22.28 9.35 -9.27
CA PRO A 280 -22.13 8.45 -8.12
C PRO A 280 -22.02 9.19 -6.78
N GLY A 281 -22.28 10.49 -6.72
CA GLY A 281 -21.97 11.31 -5.55
C GLY A 281 -20.48 11.64 -5.43
N LEU A 282 -20.07 12.14 -4.27
CA LEU A 282 -18.67 12.52 -3.99
C LEU A 282 -17.77 11.31 -3.65
N CYS A 283 -18.31 10.09 -3.64
CA CYS A 283 -17.60 8.87 -3.23
C CYS A 283 -17.08 8.94 -1.76
N GLY A 284 -16.25 7.97 -1.34
CA GLY A 284 -15.87 7.77 0.08
C GLY A 284 -14.41 8.09 0.43
N TRP A 285 -13.66 8.78 -0.43
CA TRP A 285 -12.29 9.22 -0.11
C TRP A 285 -12.30 10.52 0.68
N THR A 286 -11.19 10.91 1.28
CA THR A 286 -11.09 12.19 1.98
C THR A 286 -11.08 13.38 1.04
N ASN A 287 -10.38 13.23 -0.08
CA ASN A 287 -10.34 14.20 -1.18
C ASN A 287 -11.11 13.61 -2.37
N TRP A 288 -12.30 14.14 -2.65
CA TRP A 288 -13.16 13.61 -3.72
C TRP A 288 -12.67 14.05 -5.10
N VAL A 289 -12.01 15.21 -5.19
CA VAL A 289 -11.42 15.74 -6.42
C VAL A 289 -10.35 14.79 -6.95
N MET A 290 -9.43 14.33 -6.09
CA MET A 290 -8.40 13.36 -6.47
C MET A 290 -8.98 12.04 -6.98
N ARG A 291 -10.14 11.65 -6.45
CA ARG A 291 -10.80 10.40 -6.79
C ARG A 291 -11.57 10.50 -8.11
N MET A 292 -12.26 11.61 -8.34
CA MET A 292 -13.26 11.75 -9.40
C MET A 292 -12.77 12.53 -10.62
N LEU A 293 -11.84 13.46 -10.43
CA LEU A 293 -11.42 14.40 -11.45
C LEU A 293 -10.02 14.08 -11.98
N GLU A 294 -9.74 14.56 -13.19
CA GLU A 294 -8.42 14.44 -13.83
C GLU A 294 -7.32 15.20 -13.05
N PRO A 295 -6.05 14.74 -13.10
CA PRO A 295 -4.95 15.34 -12.32
C PRO A 295 -4.75 16.83 -12.54
N THR A 296 -5.03 17.33 -13.75
CA THR A 296 -4.93 18.75 -14.11
C THR A 296 -5.84 19.64 -13.27
N LEU A 297 -6.92 19.10 -12.68
CA LEU A 297 -7.81 19.85 -11.80
C LEU A 297 -7.38 19.79 -10.32
N HIS A 298 -6.48 18.89 -9.92
CA HIS A 298 -6.18 18.68 -8.49
C HIS A 298 -5.58 19.92 -7.84
N ASP A 299 -4.68 20.61 -8.54
CA ASP A 299 -4.01 21.83 -8.04
C ASP A 299 -4.87 23.09 -8.20
N GLU A 300 -5.95 23.00 -8.96
CA GLU A 300 -6.81 24.15 -9.29
C GLU A 300 -8.02 24.27 -8.35
N ILE A 301 -8.41 23.18 -7.69
CA ILE A 301 -9.55 23.17 -6.78
C ILE A 301 -9.07 23.45 -5.35
N PRO A 302 -9.61 24.50 -4.68
CA PRO A 302 -9.28 24.80 -3.29
C PRO A 302 -9.57 23.64 -2.32
N ASP A 303 -8.73 23.50 -1.29
CA ASP A 303 -8.89 22.48 -0.24
C ASP A 303 -10.25 22.55 0.48
N GLU A 304 -10.85 23.73 0.56
CA GLU A 304 -12.19 23.92 1.12
C GLU A 304 -13.29 23.21 0.33
N ILE A 305 -13.06 22.95 -0.95
CA ILE A 305 -13.97 22.22 -1.83
C ILE A 305 -13.51 20.76 -1.98
N ALA A 306 -12.20 20.52 -2.10
CA ALA A 306 -11.66 19.18 -2.40
C ALA A 306 -11.87 18.17 -1.26
N TYR A 307 -11.81 18.61 -0.01
CA TYR A 307 -11.90 17.75 1.18
C TYR A 307 -13.33 17.67 1.73
N HIS A 308 -13.87 16.46 1.92
CA HIS A 308 -15.28 16.28 2.34
C HIS A 308 -15.69 17.05 3.59
N LEU A 309 -14.79 17.16 4.59
CA LEU A 309 -15.11 17.86 5.85
C LEU A 309 -15.29 19.35 5.63
N ASN A 310 -14.29 19.97 5.00
CA ASN A 310 -14.31 21.39 4.71
C ASN A 310 -15.46 21.70 3.75
N PHE A 311 -15.68 20.83 2.75
CA PHE A 311 -16.71 21.07 1.75
C PHE A 311 -18.11 21.03 2.34
N HIS A 312 -18.38 20.07 3.23
CA HIS A 312 -19.63 20.02 3.97
C HIS A 312 -19.80 21.22 4.91
N GLU A 313 -18.73 21.70 5.53
CA GLU A 313 -18.77 22.83 6.47
C GLU A 313 -18.99 24.18 5.78
N PHE A 314 -18.24 24.46 4.72
CA PHE A 314 -18.28 25.75 4.04
C PHE A 314 -19.35 25.83 2.95
N PHE A 315 -19.71 24.71 2.33
CA PHE A 315 -20.68 24.65 1.23
C PHE A 315 -21.75 23.58 1.48
N PRO A 316 -22.52 23.66 2.58
CA PRO A 316 -23.45 22.61 2.95
C PRO A 316 -24.54 22.34 1.90
N ASN A 317 -25.01 23.36 1.18
CA ASN A 317 -26.03 23.16 0.14
C ASN A 317 -25.44 22.48 -1.10
N THR A 318 -24.29 22.97 -1.56
CA THR A 318 -23.57 22.42 -2.71
C THR A 318 -23.11 20.99 -2.44
N TYR A 319 -22.54 20.74 -1.25
CA TYR A 319 -22.13 19.43 -0.80
C TYR A 319 -23.30 18.46 -0.81
N LYS A 320 -24.45 18.85 -0.24
CA LYS A 320 -25.63 17.99 -0.20
C LYS A 320 -26.05 17.54 -1.61
N LYS A 321 -26.09 18.48 -2.56
CA LYS A 321 -26.47 18.17 -3.94
C LYS A 321 -25.45 17.28 -4.64
N LEU A 322 -24.16 17.60 -4.56
CA LEU A 322 -23.11 16.79 -5.18
C LEU A 322 -22.91 15.43 -4.50
N ASN A 323 -23.25 15.29 -3.22
CA ASN A 323 -23.17 14.02 -2.51
C ASN A 323 -24.44 13.16 -2.66
N THR A 324 -25.36 13.52 -3.56
CA THR A 324 -26.52 12.70 -3.92
C THR A 324 -26.17 11.81 -5.11
N GLU A 325 -26.54 10.53 -5.08
CA GLU A 325 -26.42 9.65 -6.25
C GLU A 325 -27.60 9.88 -7.20
N TYR A 326 -27.33 9.94 -8.51
CA TYR A 326 -28.34 10.04 -9.55
C TYR A 326 -28.29 8.80 -10.45
N LEU A 327 -29.41 8.07 -10.48
CA LEU A 327 -29.53 6.76 -11.12
C LEU A 327 -30.48 6.81 -12.32
N ALA A 328 -30.02 6.27 -13.45
CA ALA A 328 -30.84 6.06 -14.64
C ALA A 328 -31.03 4.56 -14.88
N LYS A 329 -32.14 4.19 -15.53
CA LYS A 329 -32.31 2.82 -16.00
C LYS A 329 -31.23 2.51 -17.03
N LEU A 330 -30.64 1.32 -16.93
CA LEU A 330 -29.64 0.85 -17.87
C LEU A 330 -30.30 0.56 -19.23
N ASP A 331 -29.68 1.04 -20.31
CA ASP A 331 -30.11 0.71 -21.67
C ASP A 331 -29.54 -0.67 -22.06
N LYS A 332 -30.43 -1.63 -22.28
CA LYS A 332 -30.04 -2.98 -22.71
C LYS A 332 -29.54 -3.00 -24.15
N GLY A 333 -30.02 -2.10 -24.99
CA GLY A 333 -29.64 -2.03 -26.41
C GLY A 333 -28.16 -1.68 -26.59
N ASP A 334 -27.60 -0.87 -25.70
CA ASP A 334 -26.17 -0.54 -25.69
C ASP A 334 -25.31 -1.80 -25.47
N LEU A 335 -25.67 -2.62 -24.47
CA LEU A 335 -24.95 -3.85 -24.15
C LEU A 335 -25.13 -4.93 -25.22
N GLU A 336 -26.33 -5.09 -25.77
CA GLU A 336 -26.57 -5.99 -26.91
C GLU A 336 -25.75 -5.59 -28.14
N SER A 337 -25.61 -4.29 -28.38
CA SER A 337 -24.79 -3.77 -29.48
C SER A 337 -23.30 -4.05 -29.24
N LEU A 338 -22.85 -3.92 -27.99
CA LEU A 338 -21.48 -4.25 -27.60
C LEU A 338 -21.18 -5.75 -27.79
N GLN A 339 -22.09 -6.63 -27.39
CA GLN A 339 -21.96 -8.08 -27.60
C GLN A 339 -21.92 -8.46 -29.08
N LYS A 340 -22.74 -7.80 -29.93
CA LYS A 340 -22.69 -8.01 -31.38
C LYS A 340 -21.37 -7.54 -32.00
N LYS A 341 -20.82 -6.44 -31.49
CA LYS A 341 -19.55 -5.87 -31.96
C LYS A 341 -18.35 -6.73 -31.57
N TYR A 342 -18.37 -7.32 -30.38
CA TYR A 342 -17.24 -8.08 -29.83
C TYR A 342 -17.63 -9.53 -29.53
N PRO A 343 -17.32 -10.50 -30.41
CA PRO A 343 -17.68 -11.91 -30.22
C PRO A 343 -17.09 -12.59 -28.98
N CYS A 344 -16.04 -12.01 -28.37
CA CYS A 344 -15.48 -12.46 -27.09
C CYS A 344 -16.39 -12.10 -25.90
N PHE A 345 -17.34 -11.17 -26.05
CA PHE A 345 -18.30 -10.83 -25.00
C PHE A 345 -19.47 -11.82 -24.99
N LYS A 346 -19.32 -12.89 -24.21
CA LYS A 346 -20.17 -14.09 -24.27
C LYS A 346 -21.51 -13.93 -23.57
N HIS A 347 -21.54 -13.28 -22.40
CA HIS A 347 -22.75 -13.24 -21.60
C HIS A 347 -22.83 -12.01 -20.69
N CYS A 348 -24.04 -11.46 -20.56
CA CYS A 348 -24.35 -10.33 -19.70
C CYS A 348 -25.62 -10.62 -18.89
N GLU A 349 -25.51 -10.55 -17.56
CA GLU A 349 -26.64 -10.65 -16.62
C GLU A 349 -26.95 -9.27 -16.03
N ILE A 350 -28.17 -8.79 -16.24
CA ILE A 350 -28.67 -7.51 -15.71
C ILE A 350 -29.74 -7.81 -14.68
N VAL A 351 -29.47 -7.45 -13.42
CA VAL A 351 -30.30 -7.84 -12.28
C VAL A 351 -30.93 -6.62 -11.61
N ASN A 352 -32.20 -6.73 -11.23
CA ASN A 352 -32.86 -5.65 -10.49
C ASN A 352 -32.36 -5.59 -9.04
N GLN A 353 -31.63 -4.53 -8.71
CA GLN A 353 -30.94 -4.42 -7.42
C GLN A 353 -31.92 -4.34 -6.24
N ASP A 354 -33.05 -3.64 -6.40
CA ASP A 354 -34.00 -3.41 -5.31
C ASP A 354 -34.81 -4.66 -4.96
N SER A 355 -35.20 -5.44 -5.96
CA SER A 355 -35.96 -6.70 -5.78
C SER A 355 -35.10 -7.92 -5.46
N THR A 356 -33.81 -7.89 -5.78
CA THR A 356 -32.92 -9.03 -5.48
C THR A 356 -32.63 -9.05 -4.00
N ASP A 357 -33.19 -10.04 -3.30
CA ASP A 357 -32.81 -10.33 -1.93
C ASP A 357 -31.62 -11.30 -1.94
N TYR A 358 -30.52 -10.88 -1.33
CA TYR A 358 -29.35 -11.71 -1.15
C TYR A 358 -28.74 -11.41 0.20
N GLU A 359 -28.13 -12.43 0.78
CA GLU A 359 -27.63 -12.35 2.14
C GLU A 359 -26.53 -11.29 2.25
N GLY A 360 -26.66 -10.42 3.26
CA GLY A 360 -25.75 -9.30 3.48
C GLY A 360 -26.09 -8.02 2.72
N LYS A 361 -27.17 -7.97 1.91
CA LYS A 361 -27.64 -6.74 1.24
C LYS A 361 -27.75 -5.55 2.17
N THR A 362 -28.27 -5.74 3.39
CA THR A 362 -28.41 -4.69 4.41
C THR A 362 -27.15 -4.46 5.25
N ARG A 363 -26.14 -5.35 5.15
CA ARG A 363 -24.89 -5.31 5.95
C ARG A 363 -23.82 -4.40 5.34
N GLY A 364 -24.03 -3.87 4.13
CA GLY A 364 -23.24 -2.78 3.54
C GLY A 364 -22.37 -3.17 2.35
N GLY A 365 -21.63 -2.19 1.82
CA GLY A 365 -20.98 -2.24 0.50
C GLY A 365 -19.99 -3.39 0.25
N ALA A 366 -19.36 -3.94 1.30
CA ALA A 366 -18.47 -5.10 1.15
C ALA A 366 -19.24 -6.37 0.71
N TYR A 367 -20.46 -6.58 1.19
CA TYR A 367 -21.28 -7.71 0.77
C TYR A 367 -21.78 -7.56 -0.67
N HIS A 368 -22.11 -6.34 -1.12
CA HIS A 368 -22.40 -6.06 -2.53
C HIS A 368 -21.21 -6.45 -3.43
N PHE A 369 -19.99 -6.14 -2.99
CA PHE A 369 -18.76 -6.45 -3.70
C PHE A 369 -18.56 -7.97 -3.85
N TYR A 370 -18.59 -8.72 -2.75
CA TYR A 370 -18.38 -10.18 -2.78
C TYR A 370 -19.52 -10.92 -3.48
N TYR A 371 -20.76 -10.45 -3.34
CA TYR A 371 -21.89 -10.98 -4.09
C TYR A 371 -21.68 -10.81 -5.60
N GLY A 372 -21.23 -9.62 -6.05
CA GLY A 372 -20.92 -9.37 -7.46
C GLY A 372 -19.90 -10.35 -8.02
N ILE A 373 -18.78 -10.57 -7.30
CA ILE A 373 -17.74 -11.55 -7.67
C ILE A 373 -18.29 -12.98 -7.72
N TYR A 374 -19.05 -13.37 -6.70
CA TYR A 374 -19.68 -14.69 -6.63
C TYR A 374 -20.61 -14.93 -7.82
N ARG A 375 -21.52 -14.00 -8.11
CA ARG A 375 -22.49 -14.12 -9.20
C ARG A 375 -21.83 -14.21 -10.57
N ILE A 376 -20.85 -13.36 -10.85
CA ILE A 376 -20.17 -13.39 -12.15
C ILE A 376 -19.39 -14.69 -12.38
N ILE A 377 -18.80 -15.25 -11.32
CA ILE A 377 -18.11 -16.54 -11.40
C ILE A 377 -19.10 -17.70 -11.56
N GLU A 378 -20.25 -17.69 -10.89
CA GLU A 378 -21.29 -18.70 -11.12
C GLU A 378 -21.83 -18.64 -12.55
N MET A 379 -21.99 -17.44 -13.11
CA MET A 379 -22.40 -17.23 -14.51
C MET A 379 -21.36 -17.77 -15.51
N MET A 380 -20.07 -17.54 -15.25
CA MET A 380 -18.98 -18.09 -16.06
C MET A 380 -18.92 -19.64 -15.95
N LYS A 381 -19.15 -20.23 -14.77
CA LYS A 381 -19.27 -21.69 -14.60
C LYS A 381 -20.46 -22.28 -15.36
N GLN A 382 -21.60 -21.59 -15.41
CA GLN A 382 -22.75 -22.02 -16.21
C GLN A 382 -22.39 -22.06 -17.70
N TYR A 383 -21.61 -21.08 -18.18
CA TYR A 383 -21.09 -21.06 -19.54
C TYR A 383 -20.12 -22.21 -19.82
N GLU A 384 -19.19 -22.51 -18.90
CA GLU A 384 -18.29 -23.66 -18.96
C GLU A 384 -19.07 -24.96 -19.20
N VAL A 385 -20.12 -25.20 -18.40
CA VAL A 385 -20.99 -26.38 -18.51
C VAL A 385 -21.73 -26.41 -19.84
N ALA A 386 -22.32 -25.28 -20.26
CA ALA A 386 -23.11 -25.21 -21.48
C ALA A 386 -22.28 -25.43 -22.76
N HIS A 387 -20.98 -25.13 -22.73
CA HIS A 387 -20.09 -25.21 -23.90
C HIS A 387 -19.02 -26.30 -23.80
N ASN A 388 -19.02 -27.08 -22.72
CA ASN A 388 -18.02 -28.12 -22.45
C ASN A 388 -16.58 -27.57 -22.54
N ILE A 389 -16.35 -26.43 -21.88
CA ILE A 389 -15.03 -25.81 -21.75
C ILE A 389 -14.66 -25.65 -20.27
N THR A 390 -13.40 -25.36 -20.00
CA THR A 390 -12.90 -24.99 -18.69
C THR A 390 -11.88 -23.89 -18.88
N TYR A 391 -11.99 -22.81 -18.12
CA TYR A 391 -11.00 -21.74 -18.10
C TYR A 391 -9.82 -22.14 -17.21
N ASP A 392 -8.61 -21.71 -17.54
CA ASP A 392 -7.43 -22.00 -16.74
C ASP A 392 -7.13 -20.85 -15.78
N PHE A 393 -7.50 -19.63 -16.20
CA PHE A 393 -7.12 -18.39 -15.55
C PHE A 393 -8.27 -17.38 -15.61
N ILE A 394 -8.54 -16.70 -14.49
CA ILE A 394 -9.72 -15.85 -14.34
C ILE A 394 -9.29 -14.46 -13.85
N PHE A 395 -9.78 -13.43 -14.53
CA PHE A 395 -9.73 -12.05 -14.07
C PHE A 395 -11.05 -11.67 -13.42
N THR A 396 -11.01 -11.09 -12.23
CA THR A 396 -12.15 -10.41 -11.61
C THR A 396 -11.85 -8.91 -11.55
N LEU A 397 -12.62 -8.14 -12.32
CA LEU A 397 -12.41 -6.71 -12.52
C LEU A 397 -13.71 -5.96 -12.27
N ARG A 398 -13.63 -4.72 -11.79
CA ARG A 398 -14.81 -3.86 -11.74
C ARG A 398 -15.12 -3.35 -13.14
N ASN A 399 -16.38 -3.03 -13.41
CA ASN A 399 -16.81 -2.47 -14.69
C ASN A 399 -16.60 -0.94 -14.83
N ASP A 400 -15.89 -0.30 -13.90
CA ASP A 400 -15.70 1.16 -13.85
C ASP A 400 -14.23 1.62 -13.88
N GLY A 401 -13.30 0.76 -14.32
CA GLY A 401 -11.87 1.06 -14.41
C GLY A 401 -11.24 0.73 -15.77
N ASP A 402 -10.34 1.60 -16.24
CA ASP A 402 -9.62 1.44 -17.52
C ASP A 402 -8.35 0.59 -17.32
N ILE A 403 -7.97 -0.26 -18.29
CA ILE A 403 -6.80 -1.12 -18.19
C ILE A 403 -5.49 -0.33 -18.29
N LYS A 404 -4.56 -0.63 -17.39
CA LYS A 404 -3.18 -0.10 -17.37
C LYS A 404 -2.17 -1.22 -17.18
N TYR A 405 -1.10 -1.15 -17.95
CA TYR A 405 0.04 -2.04 -17.85
C TYR A 405 1.18 -1.34 -17.10
N HIS A 406 1.80 -2.04 -16.15
CA HIS A 406 2.98 -1.54 -15.47
C HIS A 406 4.07 -1.18 -16.49
N GLN A 407 4.70 -0.01 -16.32
CA GLN A 407 5.70 0.56 -17.24
C GLN A 407 5.26 0.68 -18.71
N ASN A 408 3.96 0.54 -19.00
CA ASN A 408 3.39 0.45 -20.35
C ASN A 408 3.93 -0.72 -21.20
N ASP A 409 4.50 -1.77 -20.58
CA ASP A 409 4.97 -2.97 -21.30
C ASP A 409 3.90 -4.08 -21.26
N ARG A 410 3.04 -4.08 -22.28
CA ARG A 410 1.95 -5.07 -22.39
C ARG A 410 2.48 -6.49 -22.62
N GLU A 411 3.46 -6.68 -23.49
CA GLU A 411 3.86 -8.03 -23.92
C GLU A 411 4.56 -8.78 -22.78
N ALA A 412 5.48 -8.12 -22.09
CA ALA A 412 6.14 -8.72 -20.91
C ALA A 412 5.12 -9.03 -19.81
N THR A 413 4.22 -8.09 -19.51
CA THR A 413 3.20 -8.26 -18.47
C THR A 413 2.27 -9.45 -18.74
N LEU A 414 1.87 -9.67 -20.00
CA LEU A 414 1.03 -10.82 -20.36
C LEU A 414 1.79 -12.15 -20.26
N GLN A 415 3.11 -12.17 -20.51
CA GLN A 415 3.94 -13.37 -20.37
C GLN A 415 4.09 -13.80 -18.91
N GLU A 416 4.18 -12.84 -17.97
CA GLU A 416 4.29 -13.11 -16.54
C GLU A 416 3.11 -13.90 -15.96
N LEU A 417 1.94 -13.85 -16.62
CA LEU A 417 0.78 -14.66 -16.22
C LEU A 417 1.11 -16.17 -16.23
N GLN A 418 1.99 -16.59 -17.14
CA GLN A 418 2.43 -17.99 -17.28
C GLN A 418 3.39 -18.43 -16.17
N GLU A 419 3.97 -17.49 -15.43
CA GLU A 419 4.87 -17.79 -14.30
C GLU A 419 4.11 -17.98 -12.99
N CYS A 420 2.81 -17.72 -12.97
CA CYS A 420 1.96 -17.81 -11.79
C CYS A 420 1.67 -19.27 -11.46
N GLU A 421 2.07 -19.74 -10.29
CA GLU A 421 1.78 -21.11 -9.85
C GLU A 421 0.29 -21.27 -9.49
N SER A 422 -0.22 -22.51 -9.52
CA SER A 422 -1.66 -22.81 -9.36
C SER A 422 -2.30 -22.35 -8.03
N ASN A 423 -1.49 -22.02 -7.03
CA ASN A 423 -1.88 -21.57 -5.70
C ASN A 423 -1.30 -20.19 -5.37
N GLU A 424 -0.98 -19.39 -6.39
CA GLU A 424 -0.62 -17.99 -6.28
C GLU A 424 -1.74 -17.10 -6.82
N ILE A 425 -1.67 -15.80 -6.52
CA ILE A 425 -2.64 -14.81 -7.01
C ILE A 425 -1.92 -13.52 -7.37
N PHE A 426 -2.43 -12.81 -8.37
CA PHE A 426 -2.06 -11.43 -8.60
C PHE A 426 -3.03 -10.52 -7.83
N ASP A 427 -2.48 -9.86 -6.82
CA ASP A 427 -3.19 -8.91 -5.97
C ASP A 427 -2.14 -8.13 -5.16
N THR A 428 -2.12 -6.81 -5.31
CA THR A 428 -1.13 -5.96 -4.63
C THR A 428 -1.37 -5.95 -3.12
N LEU A 429 -0.39 -6.46 -2.36
CA LEU A 429 -0.40 -6.41 -0.89
C LEU A 429 0.06 -5.03 -0.40
N ASP A 430 -0.88 -4.26 0.14
CA ASP A 430 -0.57 -3.04 0.89
C ASP A 430 -1.03 -3.20 2.36
N ILE A 431 -2.16 -2.61 2.73
CA ILE A 431 -2.84 -2.84 4.02
C ILE A 431 -3.65 -4.15 4.06
N GLY A 432 -3.44 -5.02 3.07
CA GLY A 432 -4.22 -6.21 2.73
C GLY A 432 -4.36 -6.36 1.21
N ALA A 433 -5.31 -7.18 0.76
CA ALA A 433 -5.71 -7.34 -0.64
C ALA A 433 -6.21 -6.03 -1.23
N SER A 434 -5.81 -5.66 -2.44
CA SER A 434 -6.26 -4.41 -3.09
C SER A 434 -7.75 -4.43 -3.38
N ASN A 435 -8.33 -5.61 -3.69
CA ASN A 435 -9.76 -5.82 -4.02
C ASN A 435 -10.26 -5.01 -5.21
N ILE A 436 -9.34 -4.68 -6.09
CA ILE A 436 -9.54 -3.74 -7.16
C ILE A 436 -9.37 -4.54 -8.45
N SER A 437 -8.15 -4.98 -8.75
CA SER A 437 -7.85 -5.91 -9.84
C SER A 437 -7.29 -7.18 -9.23
N ILE A 438 -8.07 -8.27 -9.23
CA ILE A 438 -7.62 -9.57 -8.72
C ILE A 438 -7.76 -10.60 -9.82
N TYR A 439 -6.69 -11.33 -10.09
CA TYR A 439 -6.67 -12.39 -11.10
C TYR A 439 -5.70 -13.50 -10.73
N GLY A 440 -5.96 -14.69 -11.27
CA GLY A 440 -5.15 -15.85 -10.96
C GLY A 440 -5.69 -17.14 -11.58
N PRO A 441 -5.04 -18.26 -11.25
CA PRO A 441 -5.48 -19.59 -11.65
C PRO A 441 -6.91 -19.86 -11.18
N ARG A 442 -7.64 -20.67 -11.96
CA ARG A 442 -9.06 -20.95 -11.73
C ARG A 442 -9.40 -21.32 -10.29
N ASP A 443 -8.70 -22.28 -9.69
CA ASP A 443 -9.03 -22.80 -8.35
C ASP A 443 -8.90 -21.72 -7.26
N VAL A 444 -7.94 -20.80 -7.41
CA VAL A 444 -7.77 -19.64 -6.53
C VAL A 444 -8.95 -18.69 -6.67
N MET A 445 -9.35 -18.38 -7.91
CA MET A 445 -10.43 -17.44 -8.18
C MET A 445 -11.81 -18.01 -7.83
N LEU A 446 -12.01 -19.32 -7.95
CA LEU A 446 -13.20 -19.99 -7.40
C LEU A 446 -13.25 -19.93 -5.88
N SER A 447 -12.09 -20.05 -5.22
CA SER A 447 -12.01 -19.86 -3.77
C SER A 447 -12.37 -18.43 -3.41
N LEU A 448 -11.87 -17.41 -4.13
CA LEU A 448 -12.29 -16.02 -3.95
C LEU A 448 -13.81 -15.85 -4.04
N ALA A 449 -14.48 -16.45 -5.04
CA ALA A 449 -15.94 -16.39 -5.14
C ALA A 449 -16.65 -17.02 -3.93
N SER A 450 -16.12 -18.13 -3.41
CA SER A 450 -16.70 -18.83 -2.27
C SER A 450 -16.61 -18.05 -0.95
N LEU A 451 -15.76 -17.02 -0.87
CA LEU A 451 -15.70 -16.11 0.28
C LEU A 451 -17.07 -15.48 0.59
N TYR A 452 -17.88 -15.18 -0.42
CA TYR A 452 -19.24 -14.68 -0.19
C TYR A 452 -20.05 -15.62 0.71
N ASN A 453 -20.06 -16.92 0.40
CA ASN A 453 -20.75 -17.94 1.17
C ASN A 453 -20.10 -18.21 2.54
N PHE A 454 -18.80 -17.95 2.69
CA PHE A 454 -18.14 -18.04 3.98
C PHE A 454 -18.51 -16.88 4.90
N LEU A 455 -18.65 -15.66 4.35
CA LEU A 455 -19.00 -14.46 5.13
C LEU A 455 -20.42 -14.50 5.69
N THR A 456 -21.35 -15.17 5.01
CA THR A 456 -22.74 -15.28 5.44
C THR A 456 -22.91 -16.10 6.73
N ILE A 457 -22.11 -17.15 6.86
CA ILE A 457 -22.14 -18.09 7.99
C ILE A 457 -21.14 -17.75 9.11
N LEU A 458 -20.24 -16.79 8.86
CA LEU A 458 -19.18 -16.42 9.80
C LEU A 458 -19.83 -15.81 11.06
N PRO A 459 -19.68 -16.42 12.24
CA PRO A 459 -20.27 -15.88 13.45
C PRO A 459 -19.66 -14.51 13.77
N ASP A 460 -20.51 -13.53 14.11
CA ASP A 460 -20.08 -12.17 14.47
C ASP A 460 -19.00 -12.15 15.57
N ARG A 461 -18.96 -13.17 16.43
CA ARG A 461 -17.98 -13.36 17.51
C ARG A 461 -16.56 -13.75 17.07
N ILE A 462 -16.37 -14.32 15.86
CA ILE A 462 -15.03 -14.78 15.41
C ILE A 462 -14.22 -13.58 14.89
N PHE A 463 -14.89 -12.54 14.39
CA PHE A 463 -14.25 -11.32 13.89
C PHE A 463 -15.03 -10.06 14.31
N PRO A 464 -15.16 -9.80 15.63
CA PRO A 464 -16.09 -8.80 16.18
C PRO A 464 -15.90 -7.38 15.64
N ASP A 465 -14.73 -7.05 15.10
CA ASP A 465 -14.43 -5.75 14.46
C ASP A 465 -13.77 -5.85 13.06
N LYS A 466 -13.59 -7.06 12.50
CA LYS A 466 -12.81 -7.29 11.26
C LYS A 466 -13.66 -7.65 10.02
N CYS A 467 -14.95 -7.91 10.17
CA CYS A 467 -15.89 -8.22 9.08
C CYS A 467 -16.11 -7.09 8.04
N PHE A 468 -15.42 -5.96 8.15
CA PHE A 468 -15.72 -4.74 7.37
C PHE A 468 -14.53 -4.14 6.63
N ASN A 469 -13.33 -4.75 6.73
CA ASN A 469 -12.22 -4.41 5.85
C ASN A 469 -12.05 -5.50 4.80
N ASN A 470 -12.60 -5.26 3.62
CA ASN A 470 -12.44 -6.13 2.46
C ASN A 470 -10.97 -6.45 2.19
N HIS A 471 -10.06 -5.49 2.43
CA HIS A 471 -8.62 -5.70 2.21
C HIS A 471 -8.05 -6.83 3.08
N VAL A 472 -8.46 -6.89 4.34
CA VAL A 472 -7.93 -7.92 5.26
C VAL A 472 -8.59 -9.27 5.04
N VAL A 473 -9.92 -9.30 4.90
CA VAL A 473 -10.67 -10.56 4.88
C VAL A 473 -10.40 -11.39 3.62
N THR A 474 -10.21 -10.76 2.47
CA THR A 474 -9.82 -11.46 1.23
C THR A 474 -8.48 -12.18 1.40
N PHE A 475 -7.46 -11.48 1.91
CA PHE A 475 -6.13 -12.05 2.14
C PHE A 475 -6.17 -13.20 3.16
N VAL A 476 -6.85 -13.00 4.29
CA VAL A 476 -6.99 -14.02 5.34
C VAL A 476 -7.67 -15.27 4.79
N TYR A 477 -8.79 -15.11 4.08
CA TYR A 477 -9.56 -16.24 3.57
C TYR A 477 -8.80 -17.03 2.51
N LEU A 478 -8.18 -16.35 1.55
CA LEU A 478 -7.37 -17.01 0.52
C LEU A 478 -6.16 -17.72 1.13
N THR A 479 -5.56 -17.16 2.17
CA THR A 479 -4.50 -17.85 2.94
C THR A 479 -5.02 -19.14 3.57
N MET A 480 -6.21 -19.12 4.20
CA MET A 480 -6.84 -20.35 4.72
C MET A 480 -7.09 -21.38 3.62
N CYS A 481 -7.47 -20.92 2.42
CA CYS A 481 -7.69 -21.78 1.27
C CYS A 481 -6.39 -22.42 0.73
N GLY A 482 -5.22 -21.95 1.14
CA GLY A 482 -3.93 -22.47 0.68
C GLY A 482 -3.26 -21.66 -0.42
N VAL A 483 -3.66 -20.39 -0.62
CA VAL A 483 -2.87 -19.45 -1.44
C VAL A 483 -1.56 -19.15 -0.71
N VAL A 484 -0.44 -19.34 -1.41
CA VAL A 484 0.90 -19.29 -0.80
C VAL A 484 1.70 -18.04 -1.15
N LYS A 485 1.21 -17.21 -2.08
CA LYS A 485 1.88 -15.97 -2.49
C LYS A 485 0.94 -15.02 -3.20
N ASN A 486 1.09 -13.73 -2.89
CA ASN A 486 0.57 -12.63 -3.68
C ASN A 486 1.69 -12.07 -4.56
N ARG A 487 1.45 -12.07 -5.87
CA ARG A 487 2.27 -11.36 -6.86
C ARG A 487 1.72 -9.95 -7.03
N ASP A 488 2.62 -8.99 -7.24
CA ASP A 488 2.23 -7.63 -7.57
C ASP A 488 1.45 -7.63 -8.88
N SER A 489 0.33 -6.92 -8.90
CA SER A 489 -0.51 -6.84 -10.10
C SER A 489 0.12 -5.88 -11.11
N HIS A 490 0.59 -6.39 -12.24
CA HIS A 490 1.11 -5.56 -13.32
C HIS A 490 0.06 -5.19 -14.39
N ILE A 491 -1.10 -5.85 -14.36
CA ILE A 491 -2.32 -5.45 -15.08
C ILE A 491 -3.27 -4.83 -14.07
N GLU A 492 -3.27 -3.51 -13.99
CA GLU A 492 -4.13 -2.77 -13.07
C GLU A 492 -5.29 -2.12 -13.81
N GLN A 493 -6.29 -1.70 -13.05
CA GLN A 493 -7.33 -0.81 -13.54
C GLN A 493 -7.11 0.59 -12.94
N GLN A 494 -7.34 1.62 -13.74
CA GLN A 494 -7.36 3.00 -13.30
C GLN A 494 -8.81 3.39 -12.96
N TYR A 495 -9.10 3.58 -11.67
CA TYR A 495 -10.43 3.93 -11.14
C TYR A 495 -10.53 5.37 -10.64
N ALA A 496 -9.44 6.11 -10.76
CA ALA A 496 -9.30 7.48 -10.32
C ALA A 496 -8.58 8.28 -11.41
N ARG A 497 -8.46 9.60 -11.20
CA ARG A 497 -7.72 10.50 -12.08
C ARG A 497 -8.35 10.65 -13.47
N GLY A 498 -9.67 10.72 -13.56
CA GLY A 498 -10.39 11.03 -14.80
C GLY A 498 -10.37 9.91 -15.83
N ASN A 499 -10.70 8.67 -15.43
CA ASN A 499 -10.83 7.56 -16.37
C ASN A 499 -12.05 7.75 -17.32
N LYS A 500 -12.21 6.87 -18.32
CA LYS A 500 -13.31 7.00 -19.31
C LYS A 500 -14.69 7.11 -18.66
N CYS A 501 -15.02 6.25 -17.70
CA CYS A 501 -16.32 6.29 -17.04
C CYS A 501 -16.53 7.64 -16.31
N GLN A 502 -15.52 8.19 -15.65
CA GLN A 502 -15.57 9.48 -14.95
C GLN A 502 -15.77 10.67 -15.88
N MET A 503 -15.09 10.69 -17.02
CA MET A 503 -15.26 11.75 -18.04
C MET A 503 -16.69 11.78 -18.58
N GLY A 504 -17.38 10.63 -18.63
CA GLY A 504 -18.77 10.53 -19.07
C GLY A 504 -19.84 10.80 -18.01
N MET A 505 -19.47 11.02 -16.75
CA MET A 505 -20.44 11.30 -15.69
C MET A 505 -21.11 12.67 -15.92
N SER A 506 -22.41 12.75 -15.63
CA SER A 506 -23.12 14.04 -15.75
C SER A 506 -23.07 14.79 -14.44
N PHE A 507 -22.44 15.96 -14.46
CA PHE A 507 -22.27 16.78 -13.26
C PHE A 507 -23.60 17.47 -12.90
N PRO A 508 -24.08 17.39 -11.64
CA PRO A 508 -25.31 18.05 -11.23
C PRO A 508 -25.26 19.58 -11.34
N ASP A 509 -26.39 20.22 -11.64
CA ASP A 509 -26.47 21.68 -11.71
C ASP A 509 -26.51 22.31 -10.32
N ILE A 510 -25.36 22.74 -9.81
CA ILE A 510 -25.23 23.30 -8.47
C ILE A 510 -25.39 24.83 -8.37
N ARG A 511 -25.77 25.52 -9.46
CA ARG A 511 -25.68 27.00 -9.50
C ARG A 511 -26.46 27.68 -8.38
N GLN A 512 -27.65 27.17 -8.08
CA GLN A 512 -28.50 27.71 -7.02
C GLN A 512 -27.89 27.45 -5.64
N GLU A 513 -27.46 26.22 -5.39
CA GLU A 513 -26.90 25.77 -4.12
C GLU A 513 -25.58 26.49 -3.81
N LEU A 514 -24.72 26.64 -4.83
CA LEU A 514 -23.47 27.38 -4.74
C LEU A 514 -23.72 28.85 -4.43
N GLN A 515 -24.71 29.49 -5.07
CA GLN A 515 -25.03 30.89 -4.78
C GLN A 515 -25.51 31.08 -3.33
N LEU A 516 -26.29 30.14 -2.79
CA LEU A 516 -26.71 30.18 -1.39
C LEU A 516 -25.51 30.09 -0.44
N ASP A 517 -24.60 29.17 -0.68
CA ASP A 517 -23.39 29.00 0.12
C ASP A 517 -22.46 30.23 0.03
N LEU A 518 -22.23 30.76 -1.17
CA LEU A 518 -21.39 31.96 -1.37
C LEU A 518 -21.98 33.21 -0.71
N ASN A 519 -23.30 33.37 -0.72
CA ASN A 519 -23.98 34.47 -0.03
C ASN A 519 -23.76 34.39 1.48
N GLU A 520 -23.85 33.19 2.06
CA GLU A 520 -23.66 32.98 3.48
C GLU A 520 -22.20 33.19 3.90
N ILE A 521 -21.25 32.63 3.14
CA ILE A 521 -19.81 32.85 3.32
C ILE A 521 -19.48 34.36 3.32
N THR A 522 -20.07 35.11 2.38
CA THR A 522 -19.86 36.56 2.26
C THR A 522 -20.47 37.30 3.44
N ARG A 523 -21.69 36.95 3.84
CA ARG A 523 -22.40 37.54 4.98
C ARG A 523 -21.64 37.34 6.29
N LEU A 524 -21.08 36.15 6.48
CA LEU A 524 -20.31 35.77 7.67
C LEU A 524 -18.84 36.24 7.60
N LYS A 525 -18.39 36.77 6.46
CA LYS A 525 -17.00 37.22 6.22
C LYS A 525 -15.96 36.12 6.51
N MET A 526 -16.28 34.88 6.16
CA MET A 526 -15.41 33.72 6.42
C MET A 526 -14.12 33.78 5.59
N PHE A 527 -14.21 34.34 4.38
CA PHE A 527 -13.09 34.45 3.44
C PHE A 527 -13.04 35.83 2.78
N ASN A 528 -11.89 36.18 2.21
CA ASN A 528 -11.73 37.41 1.43
C ASN A 528 -12.30 37.26 0.01
N ASN A 529 -12.57 38.37 -0.69
CA ASN A 529 -13.19 38.35 -2.01
C ASN A 529 -12.39 37.56 -3.06
N HIS A 530 -11.05 37.59 -2.99
CA HIS A 530 -10.20 36.82 -3.90
C HIS A 530 -10.41 35.31 -3.72
N LYS A 531 -10.50 34.85 -2.47
CA LYS A 531 -10.74 33.44 -2.15
C LYS A 531 -12.17 33.03 -2.52
N ILE A 532 -13.17 33.88 -2.28
CA ILE A 532 -14.55 33.65 -2.71
C ILE A 532 -14.62 33.49 -4.23
N GLN A 533 -13.94 34.36 -4.98
CA GLN A 533 -13.85 34.28 -6.43
C GLN A 533 -13.20 32.95 -6.90
N SER A 534 -12.14 32.50 -6.22
CA SER A 534 -11.50 31.21 -6.56
C SER A 534 -12.43 30.00 -6.40
N PHE A 535 -13.43 30.06 -5.51
CA PHE A 535 -14.42 29.00 -5.37
C PHE A 535 -15.35 28.93 -6.58
N THR A 536 -15.81 30.08 -7.08
CA THR A 536 -16.62 30.15 -8.30
C THR A 536 -15.86 29.62 -9.50
N GLU A 537 -14.62 30.08 -9.69
CA GLU A 537 -13.74 29.65 -10.80
C GLU A 537 -13.48 28.14 -10.77
N ALA A 538 -13.31 27.57 -9.58
CA ALA A 538 -13.15 26.12 -9.39
C ALA A 538 -14.36 25.33 -9.93
N PHE A 539 -15.58 25.71 -9.57
CA PHE A 539 -16.78 25.02 -10.05
C PHE A 539 -17.05 25.23 -11.54
N GLU A 540 -16.70 26.40 -12.09
CA GLU A 540 -16.78 26.64 -13.54
C GLU A 540 -15.84 25.71 -14.32
N LYS A 541 -14.62 25.51 -13.84
CA LYS A 541 -13.67 24.57 -14.46
C LYS A 541 -14.15 23.12 -14.41
N ILE A 542 -14.73 22.69 -13.28
CA ILE A 542 -15.30 21.34 -13.16
C ILE A 542 -16.45 21.19 -14.17
N ARG A 543 -17.34 22.18 -14.24
CA ARG A 543 -18.46 22.19 -15.18
C ARG A 543 -17.98 22.11 -16.63
N ASP A 544 -16.95 22.84 -17.01
CA ASP A 544 -16.48 22.89 -18.39
C ASP A 544 -15.86 21.54 -18.85
N LYS A 545 -15.49 20.68 -17.90
CA LYS A 545 -14.88 19.36 -18.15
C LYS A 545 -15.88 18.20 -18.14
N HIS A 546 -17.06 18.37 -17.57
CA HIS A 546 -18.07 17.32 -17.47
C HIS A 546 -19.37 17.70 -18.19
N PRO A 547 -20.02 16.75 -18.90
CA PRO A 547 -21.27 17.03 -19.57
C PRO A 547 -22.33 17.48 -18.55
N PHE A 548 -22.81 18.71 -18.73
CA PHE A 548 -23.93 19.23 -17.97
C PHE A 548 -25.21 18.65 -18.55
N LYS A 549 -25.87 17.78 -17.78
CA LYS A 549 -27.20 17.26 -18.13
C LYS A 549 -28.13 17.56 -16.96
N ASP A 550 -29.41 17.75 -17.27
CA ASP A 550 -30.48 17.71 -16.28
C ASP A 550 -30.48 16.31 -15.65
N VAL A 551 -29.79 16.20 -14.51
CA VAL A 551 -29.68 14.95 -13.74
C VAL A 551 -30.87 14.82 -12.80
N GLU A 552 -31.57 15.92 -12.53
CA GLU A 552 -32.72 15.99 -11.65
C GLU A 552 -33.92 15.17 -12.17
N ARG A 553 -33.97 14.87 -13.47
CA ARG A 553 -34.93 13.91 -14.04
C ARG A 553 -34.68 12.45 -13.62
N PHE A 554 -33.53 12.13 -13.04
CA PHE A 554 -33.15 10.78 -12.63
C PHE A 554 -33.52 10.49 -11.18
N ILE A 555 -33.46 9.22 -10.79
CA ILE A 555 -33.75 8.79 -9.41
C ILE A 555 -32.62 9.28 -8.50
N ALA A 556 -32.96 10.15 -7.56
CA ALA A 556 -32.02 10.68 -6.56
C ALA A 556 -32.00 9.80 -5.30
N LYS A 557 -30.80 9.46 -4.84
CA LYS A 557 -30.57 8.71 -3.60
C LYS A 557 -29.56 9.43 -2.72
N GLU A 558 -30.01 9.97 -1.60
CA GLU A 558 -29.12 10.67 -0.66
C GLU A 558 -28.10 9.69 -0.05
N VAL A 559 -26.82 10.05 -0.10
CA VAL A 559 -25.75 9.30 0.56
C VAL A 559 -25.60 9.80 2.00
N ASN A 560 -26.03 8.98 2.96
CA ASN A 560 -25.85 9.28 4.37
C ASN A 560 -24.36 9.31 4.73
N LEU A 561 -23.91 10.43 5.30
CA LEU A 561 -22.58 10.55 5.92
C LEU A 561 -22.43 9.47 7.00
N ARG A 562 -21.49 8.53 6.81
CA ARG A 562 -21.04 7.66 7.92
C ARG A 562 -20.57 8.55 9.08
N LYS A 563 -20.95 8.22 10.32
CA LYS A 563 -20.62 9.00 11.53
C LYS A 563 -19.16 9.52 11.48
N ASN A 564 -19.06 10.83 11.58
CA ASN A 564 -17.99 11.72 11.10
C ASN A 564 -16.62 11.55 11.79
N GLU A 565 -16.47 10.75 12.83
CA GLU A 565 -15.23 10.71 13.65
C GLU A 565 -14.05 10.07 12.91
N ARG A 566 -14.29 8.99 12.16
CA ARG A 566 -13.22 8.30 11.42
C ARG A 566 -12.75 9.11 10.21
N LEU A 567 -13.68 9.76 9.49
CA LEU A 567 -13.35 10.65 8.38
C LEU A 567 -12.62 11.91 8.87
N LYS A 568 -13.04 12.48 10.02
CA LYS A 568 -12.30 13.54 10.72
C LYS A 568 -10.85 13.17 11.00
N ASN A 569 -10.63 11.99 11.58
CA ASN A 569 -9.27 11.52 11.90
C ASN A 569 -8.42 11.23 10.65
N ILE A 570 -9.00 10.65 9.59
CA ILE A 570 -8.26 10.33 8.35
C ILE A 570 -7.95 11.62 7.58
N ALA A 571 -8.91 12.53 7.44
CA ALA A 571 -8.71 13.81 6.75
C ALA A 571 -7.66 14.66 7.46
N TRP A 572 -7.74 14.74 8.79
CA TRP A 572 -6.76 15.44 9.60
C TRP A 572 -5.36 14.85 9.43
N ARG A 573 -5.22 13.52 9.52
CA ARG A 573 -3.91 12.86 9.32
C ARG A 573 -3.35 13.07 7.93
N TRP A 574 -4.17 13.03 6.88
CA TRP A 574 -3.75 13.28 5.51
C TRP A 574 -3.39 14.74 5.26
N TYR A 575 -4.22 15.67 5.72
CA TYR A 575 -3.94 17.11 5.63
C TYR A 575 -2.64 17.46 6.36
N VAL A 576 -2.45 16.93 7.57
CA VAL A 576 -1.20 17.08 8.33
C VAL A 576 -0.04 16.45 7.57
N ALA A 577 -0.16 15.24 7.04
CA ALA A 577 0.90 14.59 6.27
C ALA A 577 1.25 15.34 4.96
N GLU A 578 0.26 15.92 4.28
CA GLU A 578 0.48 16.69 3.05
C GLU A 578 1.14 18.05 3.36
N GLU A 579 0.69 18.73 4.41
CA GLU A 579 1.35 19.92 4.95
C GLU A 579 2.78 19.60 5.45
N GLU A 580 2.98 18.46 6.11
CA GLU A 580 4.30 17.95 6.52
C GLU A 580 5.19 17.58 5.33
N ASN A 581 4.63 17.07 4.23
CA ASN A 581 5.38 16.79 2.99
C ASN A 581 5.71 18.07 2.21
N ARG A 582 4.89 19.11 2.34
CA ARG A 582 5.21 20.48 1.85
C ARG A 582 6.18 21.20 2.78
N TYR A 583 6.42 20.66 3.98
CA TYR A 583 7.35 21.18 4.95
C TYR A 583 8.78 20.82 4.55
N ILE A 584 9.56 21.82 4.12
CA ILE A 584 10.99 21.63 3.90
C ILE A 584 11.66 21.50 5.27
N PRO A 585 12.29 20.35 5.59
CA PRO A 585 12.95 20.18 6.88
C PRO A 585 14.02 21.26 7.10
N PRO A 586 14.23 21.73 8.34
CA PRO A 586 15.26 22.72 8.66
C PRO A 586 16.66 22.41 8.12
N GLN A 587 17.03 21.13 8.06
CA GLN A 587 18.32 20.69 7.51
C GLN A 587 18.46 21.00 6.01
N ASP A 588 17.37 20.93 5.25
CA ASP A 588 17.37 21.06 3.79
C ASP A 588 17.29 22.51 3.32
N LEU A 589 16.92 23.42 4.24
CA LEU A 589 17.03 24.86 4.02
C LEU A 589 18.46 25.41 4.23
N LYS A 590 19.35 24.67 4.91
CA LYS A 590 20.72 25.12 5.22
C LYS A 590 21.54 25.54 3.98
N PRO A 591 21.51 24.81 2.84
CA PRO A 591 22.22 25.24 1.62
C PRO A 591 21.67 26.55 1.07
N LEU A 592 20.34 26.73 1.03
CA LEU A 592 19.69 27.96 0.58
C LEU A 592 20.09 29.15 1.47
N PHE A 593 20.12 28.97 2.78
CA PHE A 593 20.58 30.00 3.73
C PHE A 593 22.07 30.33 3.57
N LYS A 594 22.93 29.36 3.26
CA LYS A 594 24.34 29.63 2.94
C LYS A 594 24.46 30.53 1.71
N VAL A 595 23.64 30.30 0.67
CA VAL A 595 23.61 31.13 -0.55
C VAL A 595 23.09 32.54 -0.24
N ILE A 596 21.99 32.67 0.50
CA ILE A 596 21.41 33.98 0.85
C ILE A 596 22.37 34.78 1.75
N LYS A 597 23.04 34.12 2.71
CA LYS A 597 24.06 34.74 3.57
C LYS A 597 25.31 35.14 2.79
N PHE A 598 25.72 34.32 1.81
CA PHE A 598 26.78 34.65 0.87
C PHE A 598 26.41 35.90 0.05
N MET A 599 25.20 35.97 -0.50
CA MET A 599 24.71 37.17 -1.20
C MET A 599 24.65 38.39 -0.27
N GLY A 600 24.18 38.25 0.98
CA GLY A 600 24.14 39.35 1.95
C GLY A 600 25.52 39.94 2.29
N LYS A 601 26.58 39.12 2.17
CA LYS A 601 27.95 39.47 2.55
C LYS A 601 28.83 39.88 1.37
N TYR A 602 28.70 39.22 0.22
CA TYR A 602 29.66 39.33 -0.89
C TYR A 602 29.06 39.87 -2.19
N PHE A 603 27.74 40.07 -2.28
CA PHE A 603 27.15 40.55 -3.53
C PHE A 603 27.51 42.02 -3.79
N PRO A 604 27.95 42.43 -5.00
CA PRO A 604 28.45 43.78 -5.25
C PRO A 604 27.42 44.88 -5.04
N ASN A 605 26.14 44.57 -5.30
CA ASN A 605 25.04 45.52 -5.23
C ASN A 605 24.51 45.71 -3.78
N ALA A 606 24.60 46.94 -3.26
CA ALA A 606 24.19 47.27 -1.90
C ALA A 606 22.68 47.08 -1.64
N LYS A 607 21.82 47.25 -2.66
CA LYS A 607 20.37 47.02 -2.55
C LYS A 607 20.07 45.53 -2.39
N VAL A 608 20.75 44.68 -3.15
CA VAL A 608 20.66 43.22 -3.04
C VAL A 608 21.16 42.73 -1.69
N ARG A 609 22.29 43.26 -1.19
CA ARG A 609 22.78 42.94 0.17
C ARG A 609 21.77 43.27 1.27
N ARG A 610 21.08 44.41 1.18
CA ARG A 610 20.04 44.81 2.16
C ARG A 610 18.81 43.93 2.05
N GLN A 611 18.36 43.57 0.85
CA GLN A 611 17.23 42.66 0.65
C GLN A 611 17.55 41.26 1.18
N ALA A 612 18.73 40.71 0.86
CA ALA A 612 19.18 39.42 1.37
C ALA A 612 19.27 39.37 2.90
N ARG A 613 19.74 40.45 3.55
CA ARG A 613 19.72 40.57 5.03
C ARG A 613 18.31 40.60 5.59
N ARG A 614 17.42 41.45 5.06
CA ARG A 614 16.01 41.49 5.50
C ARG A 614 15.31 40.15 5.33
N PHE A 615 15.61 39.44 4.26
CA PHE A 615 15.08 38.10 4.01
C PHE A 615 15.62 37.10 5.04
N THR A 616 16.91 37.15 5.36
CA THR A 616 17.53 36.34 6.42
C THR A 616 16.91 36.63 7.79
N ASP A 617 16.71 37.91 8.12
CA ASP A 617 16.13 38.34 9.40
C ASP A 617 14.66 37.92 9.54
N PHE A 618 13.88 38.07 8.46
CA PHE A 618 12.49 37.61 8.40
C PHE A 618 12.37 36.09 8.57
N PHE A 619 13.23 35.32 7.91
CA PHE A 619 13.25 33.86 8.07
C PHE A 619 13.73 33.43 9.45
N ASN A 620 14.73 34.09 10.03
CA ASN A 620 15.16 33.83 11.41
C ASN A 620 14.05 34.13 12.42
N PHE A 621 13.27 35.19 12.17
CA PHE A 621 12.09 35.52 12.97
C PHE A 621 11.02 34.43 12.86
N LEU A 622 10.67 34.00 11.64
CA LEU A 622 9.72 32.91 11.42
C LEU A 622 10.21 31.60 12.04
N TYR A 623 11.48 31.26 11.86
CA TYR A 623 12.08 30.05 12.41
C TYR A 623 12.07 30.05 13.94
N LYS A 624 12.42 31.18 14.57
CA LYS A 624 12.30 31.32 16.02
C LYS A 624 10.85 31.16 16.49
N LYS A 625 9.90 31.72 15.75
CA LYS A 625 8.47 31.64 16.10
C LYS A 625 7.94 30.20 15.99
N VAL A 626 8.40 29.43 15.00
CA VAL A 626 7.93 28.06 14.73
C VAL A 626 8.65 27.02 15.61
N TYR A 627 9.96 27.17 15.84
CA TYR A 627 10.79 26.14 16.48
C TYR A 627 11.36 26.54 17.85
N GLY A 628 11.06 27.75 18.35
CA GLY A 628 11.53 28.24 19.65
C GLY A 628 13.04 28.51 19.75
N LYS A 629 13.80 28.38 18.66
CA LYS A 629 15.26 28.56 18.62
C LYS A 629 15.70 29.35 17.39
N HIS A 630 16.88 29.95 17.44
CA HIS A 630 17.50 30.60 16.28
C HIS A 630 18.09 29.55 15.32
N LEU A 631 18.08 29.86 14.02
CA LEU A 631 18.54 28.98 12.94
C LEU A 631 20.07 28.93 12.87
#